data_AF-A0A5C5UTN0-F1
#
_entry.id   AF-A0A5C5UTN0-F1
#
_cell.length_a   1.000
_cell.length_b   1.000
_cell.length_c   1.000
_cell.angle_alpha   90.00
_cell.angle_beta   90.00
_cell.angle_gamma   90.00
#
_symmetry.space_group_name_H-M   'P 1'
#
loop_
_entity.id
_entity.type
_entity.pdbx_description
1 polymer ?
#
loop_
_entity_poly.entity_id
_entity_poly.type
_entity_poly.pdbx_seq_one_letter_code
_entity_poly.pdbx_strand_id
1 'polypeptide(L)'
;MSADQRVKIYFKSLLHEPDAAGFFVPSEDCWAEPVHADEAGGTYLVKSVGFAMPFSIDDIVRAQLNDEGLLQVVGIERLTPGWVAWIGLPPGSGETRINTLLDRIGRSYVAAEGGEDVLRICWDEDFSRKELEQIFRKNAHRMNGYMFFTVEQRAELLQEAVDMNLEMNQPVKTDYWAADDPAWRGLGVDTPEFLARVQRLVYEDPAILATIRMNRQADVLAWLGPPQLDESGNIIPLPELVEPWPGLH
;
A
#
# COMPACT_ATOMS: atom_id res chain seq x y z
N MET A 1 -23.51 0.68 -17.04
CA MET A 1 -22.56 0.50 -15.93
C MET A 1 -22.82 1.62 -14.94
N SER A 2 -23.39 1.30 -13.78
CA SER A 2 -23.80 2.26 -12.76
C SER A 2 -22.99 2.06 -11.48
N ALA A 3 -22.83 3.16 -10.73
CA ALA A 3 -22.21 3.30 -9.41
C ALA A 3 -20.67 3.19 -9.40
N ASP A 4 -20.06 4.34 -9.10
CA ASP A 4 -18.68 4.58 -8.61
C ASP A 4 -17.81 3.31 -8.52
N GLN A 5 -17.19 2.91 -9.65
CA GLN A 5 -16.27 1.76 -9.70
C GLN A 5 -14.89 2.12 -9.14
N ARG A 6 -14.86 2.75 -7.97
CA ARG A 6 -13.60 3.05 -7.31
C ARG A 6 -13.01 1.78 -6.75
N VAL A 7 -11.74 1.57 -7.06
CA VAL A 7 -10.92 0.53 -6.47
C VAL A 7 -9.87 1.18 -5.59
N LYS A 8 -9.34 0.42 -4.65
CA LYS A 8 -8.11 0.80 -3.99
C LYS A 8 -6.93 0.34 -4.84
N ILE A 9 -5.97 1.25 -5.03
CA ILE A 9 -4.65 0.93 -5.54
C ILE A 9 -3.63 1.23 -4.45
N TYR A 10 -2.55 0.48 -4.45
CA TYR A 10 -1.55 0.46 -3.41
C TYR A 10 -0.21 0.95 -3.96
N PHE A 11 0.42 1.88 -3.25
CA PHE A 11 1.76 2.37 -3.52
C PHE A 11 2.71 1.82 -2.46
N LYS A 12 3.65 0.98 -2.88
CA LYS A 12 4.72 0.51 -2.00
C LYS A 12 5.77 1.59 -1.85
N SER A 13 6.20 1.87 -0.62
CA SER A 13 7.24 2.85 -0.34
C SER A 13 8.62 2.21 -0.42
N LEU A 14 9.55 2.85 -1.13
CA LEU A 14 10.99 2.59 -1.07
C LEU A 14 11.67 3.32 0.10
N LEU A 15 10.95 4.22 0.78
CA LEU A 15 11.45 4.78 2.01
C LEU A 15 11.47 3.63 3.02
N HIS A 16 12.65 3.33 3.57
CA HIS A 16 12.88 2.23 4.53
C HIS A 16 13.11 2.73 5.96
N GLU A 17 13.27 4.04 6.13
CA GLU A 17 13.54 4.66 7.43
C GLU A 17 12.53 5.79 7.68
N PRO A 18 12.13 5.99 8.95
CA PRO A 18 11.38 7.19 9.32
C PRO A 18 12.15 8.44 8.94
N ASP A 19 11.44 9.48 8.50
CA ASP A 19 12.06 10.77 8.28
C ASP A 19 12.61 11.37 9.60
N ALA A 20 13.24 12.55 9.53
CA ALA A 20 13.77 13.23 10.71
C ALA A 20 12.69 13.56 11.78
N ALA A 21 11.41 13.49 11.43
CA ALA A 21 10.27 13.66 12.34
C ALA A 21 9.71 12.31 12.85
N GLY A 22 10.34 11.19 12.50
CA GLY A 22 9.89 9.85 12.89
C GLY A 22 8.71 9.35 12.07
N PHE A 23 8.39 10.01 10.96
CA PHE A 23 7.26 9.65 10.12
C PHE A 23 7.68 8.66 9.02
N PHE A 24 7.02 7.51 9.01
CA PHE A 24 7.28 6.42 8.08
C PHE A 24 5.96 5.87 7.55
N VAL A 25 5.85 5.72 6.24
CA VAL A 25 4.70 5.10 5.60
C VAL A 25 5.24 4.01 4.69
N PRO A 26 5.14 2.71 5.09
CA PRO A 26 5.65 1.60 4.28
C PRO A 26 4.88 1.45 2.98
N SER A 27 3.64 1.92 2.98
CA SER A 27 2.77 1.92 1.82
C SER A 27 1.58 2.83 1.99
N GLU A 28 0.97 3.18 0.87
CA GLU A 28 -0.18 4.06 0.83
C GLU A 28 -1.28 3.52 -0.08
N ASP A 29 -2.50 3.43 0.45
CA ASP A 29 -3.71 3.15 -0.33
C ASP A 29 -4.28 4.46 -0.89
N CYS A 30 -4.61 4.45 -2.18
CA CYS A 30 -5.38 5.52 -2.81
C CYS A 30 -6.64 4.98 -3.48
N TRP A 31 -7.67 5.81 -3.53
CA TRP A 31 -8.84 5.54 -4.36
C TRP A 31 -8.51 5.85 -5.81
N ALA A 32 -8.94 5.00 -6.74
CA ALA A 32 -8.77 5.23 -8.16
C ALA A 32 -9.93 4.66 -8.98
N GLU A 33 -10.14 5.19 -10.18
CA GLU A 33 -11.12 4.69 -11.14
C GLU A 33 -10.44 3.99 -12.31
N PRO A 34 -10.93 2.84 -12.77
CA PRO A 34 -10.37 2.18 -13.94
C PRO A 34 -10.61 3.01 -15.21
N VAL A 35 -9.55 3.23 -16.00
CA VAL A 35 -9.63 3.88 -17.33
C VAL A 35 -9.54 2.83 -18.43
N HIS A 36 -8.51 1.98 -18.34
CA HIS A 36 -8.26 0.87 -19.25
C HIS A 36 -7.72 -0.30 -18.42
N ALA A 37 -8.62 -0.98 -17.70
CA ALA A 37 -8.27 -2.09 -16.81
C ALA A 37 -9.14 -3.32 -17.06
N ASP A 38 -8.57 -4.48 -16.77
CA ASP A 38 -9.21 -5.79 -16.75
C ASP A 38 -8.99 -6.48 -15.39
N GLU A 39 -9.26 -7.78 -15.30
CA GLU A 39 -9.13 -8.56 -14.06
C GLU A 39 -7.68 -8.69 -13.57
N ALA A 40 -6.67 -8.52 -14.43
CA ALA A 40 -5.26 -8.61 -14.06
C ALA A 40 -4.63 -7.25 -13.71
N GLY A 41 -5.33 -6.15 -13.98
CA GLY A 41 -4.89 -4.78 -13.73
C GLY A 41 -5.07 -3.88 -14.94
N GLY A 42 -4.26 -2.83 -15.04
CA GLY A 42 -4.28 -1.89 -16.14
C GLY A 42 -4.03 -0.45 -15.70
N THR A 43 -4.71 0.49 -16.36
CA THR A 43 -4.53 1.93 -16.12
C THR A 43 -5.68 2.49 -15.30
N TYR A 44 -5.33 3.27 -14.27
CA TYR A 44 -6.24 3.84 -13.29
C TYR A 44 -6.02 5.34 -13.14
N LEU A 45 -7.13 6.06 -12.91
CA LEU A 45 -7.18 7.48 -12.64
C LEU A 45 -7.28 7.68 -11.13
N VAL A 46 -6.26 8.26 -10.51
CA VAL A 46 -6.20 8.49 -9.06
C VAL A 46 -7.29 9.49 -8.65
N LYS A 47 -7.99 9.22 -7.56
CA LYS A 47 -9.11 10.02 -7.04
C LYS A 47 -8.91 10.51 -5.61
N SER A 48 -7.76 10.24 -5.01
CA SER A 48 -7.34 10.78 -3.72
C SER A 48 -6.03 11.55 -3.83
N VAL A 49 -5.82 12.48 -2.90
CA VAL A 49 -4.53 13.18 -2.77
C VAL A 49 -3.60 12.32 -1.94
N GLY A 50 -2.38 12.10 -2.43
CA GLY A 50 -1.44 11.26 -1.74
C GLY A 50 -0.96 11.88 -0.41
N PHE A 51 -0.87 11.04 0.62
CA PHE A 51 -0.49 11.35 1.99
C PHE A 51 1.03 11.38 2.15
N ALA A 52 1.70 10.28 1.81
CA ALA A 52 3.15 10.13 1.87
C ALA A 52 3.80 10.32 0.50
N MET A 53 3.07 10.02 -0.56
CA MET A 53 3.51 10.22 -1.94
C MET A 53 2.81 11.44 -2.52
N PRO A 54 3.49 12.36 -3.24
CA PRO A 54 2.86 13.61 -3.66
C PRO A 54 1.95 13.43 -4.89
N PHE A 55 1.06 12.43 -4.91
CA PHE A 55 0.07 12.27 -5.98
C PHE A 55 -1.01 13.36 -5.93
N SER A 56 -1.47 13.74 -7.11
CA SER A 56 -2.65 14.58 -7.29
C SER A 56 -3.82 13.73 -7.78
N ILE A 57 -5.03 14.25 -7.57
CA ILE A 57 -6.19 13.69 -8.23
C ILE A 57 -6.04 13.78 -9.76
N ASP A 58 -6.63 12.83 -10.45
CA ASP A 58 -6.57 12.61 -11.89
C ASP A 58 -5.17 12.26 -12.46
N ASP A 59 -4.16 12.07 -11.60
CA ASP A 59 -2.92 11.39 -12.02
C ASP A 59 -3.30 10.01 -12.59
N ILE A 60 -2.61 9.57 -13.64
CA ILE A 60 -2.85 8.29 -14.30
C ILE A 60 -1.68 7.36 -13.99
N VAL A 61 -2.00 6.22 -13.41
CA VAL A 61 -1.03 5.20 -13.00
C VAL A 61 -1.39 3.85 -13.61
N ARG A 62 -0.39 2.98 -13.71
CA ARG A 62 -0.58 1.58 -14.09
C ARG A 62 -0.43 0.72 -12.85
N ALA A 63 -1.42 -0.15 -12.60
CA ALA A 63 -1.40 -1.08 -11.49
C ALA A 63 -1.63 -2.52 -11.98
N GLN A 64 -1.08 -3.48 -11.24
CA GLN A 64 -1.24 -4.92 -11.48
C GLN A 64 -1.52 -5.62 -10.16
N LEU A 65 -2.22 -6.76 -10.21
CA LEU A 65 -2.40 -7.58 -9.02
C LEU A 65 -1.06 -8.18 -8.59
N ASN A 66 -0.67 -7.96 -7.33
CA ASN A 66 0.41 -8.70 -6.71
C ASN A 66 -0.07 -10.11 -6.32
N ASP A 67 0.82 -10.89 -5.73
CA ASP A 67 0.56 -12.24 -5.22
C ASP A 67 -0.46 -12.32 -4.07
N GLU A 68 -0.65 -11.23 -3.32
CA GLU A 68 -1.70 -11.07 -2.30
C GLU A 68 -3.06 -10.67 -2.92
N GLY A 69 -3.12 -10.44 -4.23
CA GLY A 69 -4.35 -10.00 -4.92
C GLY A 69 -4.69 -8.52 -4.71
N LEU A 70 -3.70 -7.71 -4.33
CA LEU A 70 -3.80 -6.25 -4.22
C LEU A 70 -3.33 -5.57 -5.51
N LEU A 71 -4.01 -4.52 -5.93
CA LEU A 71 -3.59 -3.72 -7.10
C LEU A 71 -2.41 -2.81 -6.72
N GLN A 72 -1.19 -3.28 -6.93
CA GLN A 72 0.02 -2.51 -6.72
C GLN A 72 0.31 -1.62 -7.93
N VAL A 73 0.66 -0.35 -7.69
CA VAL A 73 1.15 0.54 -8.74
C VAL A 73 2.55 0.11 -9.20
N VAL A 74 2.67 -0.09 -10.52
CA VAL A 74 3.88 -0.55 -11.22
C VAL A 74 4.34 0.43 -12.31
N GLY A 75 3.79 1.64 -12.30
CA GLY A 75 4.18 2.71 -13.22
C GLY A 75 3.29 3.94 -13.11
N ILE A 76 3.87 5.08 -13.47
CA ILE A 76 3.15 6.35 -13.62
C ILE A 76 3.09 6.65 -15.11
N GLU A 77 1.88 6.69 -15.66
CA GLU A 77 1.66 6.96 -17.08
C GLU A 77 1.60 8.47 -17.35
N ARG A 78 0.98 9.23 -16.43
CA ARG A 78 0.84 10.67 -16.54
C ARG A 78 0.57 11.31 -15.19
N LEU A 79 1.29 12.39 -14.90
CA LEU A 79 0.95 13.30 -13.80
C LEU A 79 0.09 14.44 -14.34
N THR A 80 -0.99 14.77 -13.63
CA THR A 80 -1.87 15.91 -13.92
C THR A 80 -1.12 17.21 -13.70
N PRO A 81 -1.12 18.16 -14.65
CA PRO A 81 -0.52 19.47 -14.46
C PRO A 81 -1.10 20.21 -13.24
N GLY A 82 -0.25 20.96 -12.55
CA GLY A 82 -0.65 21.75 -11.38
C GLY A 82 0.27 21.58 -10.19
N TRP A 83 -0.24 21.95 -9.03
CA TRP A 83 0.51 22.04 -7.78
C TRP A 83 -0.03 21.09 -6.74
N VAL A 84 0.88 20.41 -6.04
CA VAL A 84 0.57 19.72 -4.78
C VAL A 84 1.27 20.47 -3.66
N ALA A 85 0.57 20.72 -2.56
CA ALA A 85 1.17 21.25 -1.34
C ALA A 85 1.04 20.25 -0.21
N TRP A 86 2.09 20.13 0.59
CA TRP A 86 2.04 19.50 1.91
C TRP A 86 2.17 20.58 2.97
N ILE A 87 1.30 20.54 3.98
CA ILE A 87 1.15 21.59 4.98
C ILE A 87 1.20 20.95 6.36
N GLY A 88 2.22 21.31 7.14
CA GLY A 88 2.27 20.94 8.55
C GLY A 88 1.36 21.85 9.36
N LEU A 89 0.50 21.28 10.18
CA LEU A 89 -0.39 21.98 11.09
C LEU A 89 0.08 21.79 12.54
N PRO A 90 -0.25 22.72 13.46
CA PRO A 90 0.03 22.52 14.87
C PRO A 90 -0.66 21.27 15.44
N PRO A 91 -0.03 20.57 16.40
CA PRO A 91 -0.62 19.40 17.04
C PRO A 91 -2.06 19.63 17.53
N GLY A 92 -2.95 18.69 17.24
CA GLY A 92 -4.35 18.75 17.64
C GLY A 92 -5.13 19.83 16.88
N SER A 93 -4.72 20.14 15.65
CA SER A 93 -5.46 21.12 14.83
C SER A 93 -6.87 20.63 14.52
N GLY A 94 -7.03 19.34 14.24
CA GLY A 94 -8.31 18.69 14.02
C GLY A 94 -9.07 19.23 12.80
N GLU A 95 -10.23 18.61 12.53
CA GLU A 95 -11.00 18.84 11.31
C GLU A 95 -11.52 20.29 11.20
N THR A 96 -12.00 20.88 12.29
CA THR A 96 -12.53 22.26 12.30
C THR A 96 -11.49 23.29 11.83
N ARG A 97 -10.23 23.12 12.23
CA ARG A 97 -9.16 24.07 11.86
C ARG A 97 -8.73 23.87 10.42
N ILE A 98 -8.68 22.62 9.94
CA ILE A 98 -8.44 22.29 8.53
C ILE A 98 -9.51 22.96 7.67
N ASN A 99 -10.78 22.77 7.99
CA ASN A 99 -11.90 23.37 7.27
C ASN A 99 -11.82 24.90 7.28
N THR A 100 -11.47 25.50 8.43
CA THR A 100 -11.26 26.95 8.53
C THR A 100 -10.11 27.44 7.65
N LEU A 101 -9.02 26.67 7.53
CA LEU A 101 -7.89 27.01 6.67
C LEU A 101 -8.29 26.88 5.20
N LEU A 102 -8.98 25.80 4.82
CA LEU A 102 -9.48 25.59 3.45
C LEU A 102 -10.45 26.69 3.02
N ASP A 103 -11.38 27.08 3.89
CA ASP A 103 -12.30 28.20 3.63
C ASP A 103 -11.57 29.53 3.35
N ARG A 104 -10.41 29.73 4.00
CA ARG A 104 -9.59 30.94 3.85
C ARG A 104 -8.65 30.89 2.65
N ILE A 105 -8.14 29.70 2.32
CA ILE A 105 -7.40 29.44 1.08
C ILE A 105 -8.34 29.67 -0.12
N GLY A 106 -9.64 29.43 0.08
CA GLY A 106 -10.68 29.63 -0.93
C GLY A 106 -10.96 28.32 -1.68
N ARG A 107 -12.11 28.26 -2.36
CA ARG A 107 -12.57 27.07 -3.10
C ARG A 107 -11.86 26.84 -4.44
N SER A 108 -10.65 27.34 -4.58
CA SER A 108 -9.92 27.25 -5.85
C SER A 108 -8.96 26.06 -5.93
N TYR A 109 -8.95 25.20 -4.90
CA TYR A 109 -8.27 23.92 -4.96
C TYR A 109 -9.16 22.87 -5.62
N VAL A 110 -8.54 21.89 -6.28
CA VAL A 110 -9.23 20.78 -6.95
C VAL A 110 -9.56 19.68 -5.94
N ALA A 111 -8.64 19.39 -5.02
CA ALA A 111 -8.82 18.44 -3.92
C ALA A 111 -8.01 18.85 -2.70
N ALA A 112 -8.47 18.42 -1.53
CA ALA A 112 -7.75 18.58 -0.27
C ALA A 112 -8.05 17.39 0.64
N GLU A 113 -7.00 16.80 1.21
CA GLU A 113 -7.08 15.70 2.15
C GLU A 113 -6.11 15.92 3.31
N GLY A 114 -6.50 15.54 4.52
CA GLY A 114 -5.68 15.82 5.69
C GLY A 114 -6.05 14.96 6.89
N GLY A 115 -5.09 14.88 7.81
CA GLY A 115 -5.25 14.32 9.15
C GLY A 115 -5.02 15.40 10.20
N GLU A 116 -4.96 15.01 11.47
CA GLU A 116 -4.94 15.92 12.63
C GLU A 116 -3.92 17.06 12.51
N ASP A 117 -2.72 16.75 12.01
CA ASP A 117 -1.55 17.66 12.01
C ASP A 117 -0.99 17.95 10.62
N VAL A 118 -1.69 17.54 9.56
CA VAL A 118 -1.17 17.66 8.21
C VAL A 118 -2.27 17.74 7.17
N LEU A 119 -2.10 18.64 6.20
CA LEU A 119 -3.04 18.89 5.13
C LEU A 119 -2.31 18.84 3.79
N ARG A 120 -2.89 18.15 2.81
CA ARG A 120 -2.46 18.16 1.42
C ARG A 120 -3.53 18.79 0.57
N ILE A 121 -3.10 19.58 -0.40
CA ILE A 121 -4.01 20.30 -1.28
C ILE A 121 -3.45 20.27 -2.70
N CYS A 122 -4.33 20.10 -3.68
CA CYS A 122 -4.02 20.16 -5.10
C CYS A 122 -4.67 21.37 -5.77
N TRP A 123 -3.94 22.02 -6.66
CA TRP A 123 -4.44 23.06 -7.57
C TRP A 123 -4.14 22.68 -9.00
N ASP A 124 -4.94 23.20 -9.92
CA ASP A 124 -4.65 23.13 -11.36
C ASP A 124 -3.41 23.98 -11.73
N GLU A 125 -3.04 23.91 -13.01
CA GLU A 125 -1.91 24.65 -13.56
C GLU A 125 -2.17 26.15 -13.76
N ASP A 126 -3.42 26.62 -13.65
CA ASP A 126 -3.76 28.03 -13.83
C ASP A 126 -3.28 28.88 -12.64
N PHE A 127 -2.99 28.25 -11.49
CA PHE A 127 -2.38 28.92 -10.35
C PHE A 127 -0.89 29.16 -10.54
N SER A 128 -0.47 30.41 -10.38
CA SER A 128 0.95 30.71 -10.28
C SER A 128 1.49 30.42 -8.88
N ARG A 129 2.75 30.00 -8.79
CA ARG A 129 3.48 29.86 -7.52
C ARG A 129 3.37 31.11 -6.65
N LYS A 130 3.42 32.29 -7.25
CA LYS A 130 3.35 33.58 -6.54
C LYS A 130 1.99 33.76 -5.84
N GLU A 131 0.90 33.36 -6.49
CA GLU A 131 -0.44 33.43 -5.89
C GLU A 131 -0.56 32.45 -4.71
N LEU A 132 -0.10 31.22 -4.89
CA LEU A 132 -0.09 30.21 -3.82
C LEU A 132 0.76 30.69 -2.63
N GLU A 133 1.98 31.18 -2.88
CA GLU A 133 2.84 31.72 -1.82
C GLU A 133 2.18 32.92 -1.10
N GLN A 134 1.44 33.77 -1.80
CA GLN A 134 0.71 34.88 -1.17
C GLN A 134 -0.42 34.37 -0.26
N ILE A 135 -1.17 33.36 -0.70
CA ILE A 135 -2.23 32.73 0.10
C ILE A 135 -1.63 32.13 1.38
N PHE A 136 -0.52 31.40 1.24
CA PHE A 136 0.11 30.71 2.36
C PHE A 136 0.81 31.67 3.32
N ARG A 137 1.48 32.72 2.82
CA ARG A 137 2.07 33.76 3.68
C ARG A 137 1.03 34.48 4.54
N LYS A 138 -0.15 34.77 3.98
CA LYS A 138 -1.28 35.37 4.75
C LYS A 138 -1.75 34.46 5.89
N ASN A 139 -1.62 33.15 5.73
CA ASN A 139 -2.06 32.14 6.70
C ASN A 139 -0.91 31.52 7.51
N ALA A 140 0.33 31.99 7.37
CA ALA A 140 1.53 31.35 7.93
C ALA A 140 1.45 31.13 9.45
N HIS A 141 0.85 32.07 10.19
CA HIS A 141 0.62 31.97 11.64
C HIS A 141 -0.27 30.79 12.08
N ARG A 142 -0.88 30.06 11.14
CA ARG A 142 -1.78 28.92 11.41
C ARG A 142 -1.15 27.57 11.10
N MET A 143 0.02 27.57 10.49
CA MET A 143 0.72 26.40 9.95
C MET A 143 2.12 26.33 10.58
N ASN A 144 2.68 25.12 10.69
CA ASN A 144 4.08 24.93 11.08
C ASN A 144 5.03 25.09 9.89
N GLY A 145 4.53 24.84 8.68
CA GLY A 145 5.30 24.95 7.45
C GLY A 145 4.49 24.45 6.25
N TYR A 146 5.03 24.68 5.05
CA TYR A 146 4.47 24.13 3.83
C TYR A 146 5.56 23.87 2.80
N MET A 147 5.30 22.93 1.90
CA MET A 147 6.10 22.63 0.72
C MET A 147 5.18 22.59 -0.50
N PHE A 148 5.65 23.12 -1.63
CA PHE A 148 4.97 23.02 -2.91
C PHE A 148 5.78 22.12 -3.84
N PHE A 149 5.08 21.30 -4.61
CA PHE A 149 5.65 20.42 -5.61
C PHE A 149 5.08 20.77 -6.98
N THR A 150 5.96 21.05 -7.94
CA THR A 150 5.61 21.04 -9.36
C THR A 150 5.45 19.62 -9.87
N VAL A 151 4.93 19.45 -11.08
CA VAL A 151 4.86 18.14 -11.75
C VAL A 151 6.23 17.47 -11.82
N GLU A 152 7.29 18.22 -12.14
CA GLU A 152 8.64 17.70 -12.28
C GLU A 152 9.20 17.23 -10.94
N GLN A 153 9.01 18.02 -9.88
CA GLN A 153 9.44 17.65 -8.53
C GLN A 153 8.67 16.42 -8.02
N ARG A 154 7.38 16.31 -8.35
CA ARG A 154 6.61 15.11 -8.04
C ARG A 154 7.14 13.91 -8.79
N ALA A 155 7.42 14.03 -10.08
CA ALA A 155 7.95 12.93 -10.88
C ALA A 155 9.28 12.41 -10.31
N GLU A 156 10.19 13.30 -9.93
CA GLU A 156 11.47 12.95 -9.28
C GLU A 156 11.23 12.23 -7.94
N LEU A 157 10.44 12.82 -7.04
CA LEU A 157 10.17 12.23 -5.73
C LEU A 157 9.46 10.88 -5.83
N LEU A 158 8.50 10.73 -6.73
CA LEU A 158 7.76 9.48 -6.91
C LEU A 158 8.63 8.36 -7.47
N GLN A 159 9.62 8.69 -8.32
CA GLN A 159 10.60 7.71 -8.79
C GLN A 159 11.52 7.21 -7.67
N GLU A 160 11.82 8.07 -6.70
CA GLU A 160 12.68 7.71 -5.56
C GLU A 160 11.89 7.03 -4.43
N ALA A 161 10.63 7.38 -4.25
CA ALA A 161 9.84 6.97 -3.10
C ALA A 161 8.92 5.80 -3.35
N VAL A 162 8.54 5.47 -4.60
CA VAL A 162 7.59 4.38 -4.90
C VAL A 162 8.30 3.18 -5.54
N ASP A 163 8.08 2.00 -4.98
CA ASP A 163 8.56 0.75 -5.57
C ASP A 163 7.63 0.31 -6.70
N MET A 164 8.08 0.54 -7.92
CA MET A 164 7.35 0.17 -9.14
C MET A 164 7.57 -1.29 -9.55
N ASN A 165 8.37 -2.07 -8.80
CA ASN A 165 8.53 -3.49 -9.06
C ASN A 165 7.35 -4.24 -8.46
N LEU A 166 6.61 -4.94 -9.32
CA LEU A 166 5.49 -5.77 -8.87
C LEU A 166 5.99 -6.81 -7.88
N GLU A 167 5.41 -6.81 -6.68
CA GLU A 167 5.65 -7.83 -5.68
C GLU A 167 5.00 -9.13 -6.14
N MET A 168 5.85 -10.11 -6.39
CA MET A 168 5.43 -11.47 -6.69
C MET A 168 6.30 -12.36 -5.84
N ASN A 169 5.69 -13.11 -4.92
CA ASN A 169 6.38 -14.21 -4.25
C ASN A 169 6.92 -15.14 -5.32
N GLN A 170 8.25 -15.19 -5.42
CA GLN A 170 8.89 -16.18 -6.26
C GLN A 170 8.68 -17.52 -5.59
N PRO A 171 8.12 -18.50 -6.30
CA PRO A 171 7.92 -19.78 -5.70
C PRO A 171 9.24 -20.38 -5.25
N VAL A 172 9.23 -20.96 -4.05
CA VAL A 172 10.40 -21.56 -3.44
C VAL A 172 10.81 -22.79 -4.25
N LYS A 173 11.94 -22.69 -4.92
CA LYS A 173 12.58 -23.87 -5.54
C LYS A 173 13.08 -24.78 -4.43
N THR A 174 12.43 -25.92 -4.28
CA THR A 174 12.73 -26.88 -3.22
C THR A 174 12.66 -28.31 -3.74
N ASP A 175 13.56 -29.14 -3.23
CA ASP A 175 13.57 -30.60 -3.38
C ASP A 175 12.75 -31.29 -2.27
N TYR A 176 12.24 -30.51 -1.32
CA TYR A 176 11.41 -31.02 -0.22
C TYR A 176 10.07 -31.53 -0.75
N TRP A 177 9.74 -32.77 -0.35
CA TRP A 177 8.45 -33.40 -0.60
C TRP A 177 7.78 -33.76 0.71
N ALA A 178 6.67 -33.10 1.05
CA ALA A 178 5.99 -33.28 2.32
C ALA A 178 5.57 -34.74 2.58
N ALA A 179 5.18 -35.47 1.54
CA ALA A 179 4.78 -36.88 1.68
C ALA A 179 5.94 -37.82 2.02
N ASP A 180 7.19 -37.43 1.73
CA ASP A 180 8.39 -38.20 2.04
C ASP A 180 8.94 -37.90 3.45
N ASP A 181 8.48 -36.83 4.11
CA ASP A 181 8.94 -36.42 5.43
C ASP A 181 8.27 -37.26 6.55
N PRO A 182 9.02 -38.14 7.25
CA PRO A 182 8.45 -39.00 8.28
C PRO A 182 8.02 -38.23 9.55
N ALA A 183 8.46 -36.98 9.74
CA ALA A 183 8.10 -36.20 10.91
C ALA A 183 6.58 -35.92 10.98
N TRP A 184 5.92 -35.75 9.84
CA TRP A 184 4.47 -35.56 9.77
C TRP A 184 3.68 -36.77 10.30
N ARG A 185 4.10 -37.98 9.92
CA ARG A 185 3.57 -39.23 10.50
C ARG A 185 3.83 -39.31 11.99
N GLY A 186 5.01 -38.88 12.45
CA GLY A 186 5.35 -38.81 13.88
C GLY A 186 4.44 -37.85 14.67
N LEU A 187 3.87 -36.85 14.01
CA LEU A 187 2.90 -35.89 14.58
C LEU A 187 1.44 -36.31 14.37
N GLY A 188 1.19 -37.47 13.75
CA GLY A 188 -0.17 -37.98 13.50
C GLY A 188 -0.92 -37.30 12.36
N VAL A 189 -0.22 -36.62 11.44
CA VAL A 189 -0.81 -35.90 10.31
C VAL A 189 -0.22 -36.37 8.98
N ASP A 190 -0.80 -37.39 8.37
CA ASP A 190 -0.28 -38.03 7.15
C ASP A 190 -1.31 -38.20 6.04
N THR A 191 -2.43 -37.49 6.13
CA THR A 191 -3.44 -37.53 5.07
C THR A 191 -2.91 -36.85 3.81
N PRO A 192 -3.20 -37.40 2.61
CA PRO A 192 -2.77 -36.80 1.35
C PRO A 192 -3.16 -35.33 1.21
N GLU A 193 -4.33 -34.93 1.69
CA GLU A 193 -4.85 -33.57 1.61
C GLU A 193 -4.04 -32.60 2.49
N PHE A 194 -3.67 -33.02 3.70
CA PHE A 194 -2.83 -32.22 4.58
C PHE A 194 -1.42 -32.09 4.01
N LEU A 195 -0.83 -33.18 3.53
CA LEU A 195 0.52 -33.19 2.97
C LEU A 195 0.59 -32.36 1.68
N ALA A 196 -0.44 -32.41 0.82
CA ALA A 196 -0.54 -31.53 -0.34
C ALA A 196 -0.66 -30.05 0.06
N ARG A 197 -1.40 -29.74 1.13
CA ARG A 197 -1.49 -28.39 1.69
C ARG A 197 -0.13 -27.90 2.19
N VAL A 198 0.62 -28.71 2.94
CA VAL A 198 1.98 -28.40 3.38
C VAL A 198 2.91 -28.21 2.18
N GLN A 199 2.83 -29.08 1.17
CA GLN A 199 3.67 -28.97 -0.03
C GLN A 199 3.45 -27.65 -0.76
N ARG A 200 2.19 -27.22 -0.88
CA ARG A 200 1.83 -25.93 -1.47
C ARG A 200 2.43 -24.77 -0.68
N LEU A 201 2.28 -24.79 0.64
CA LEU A 201 2.83 -23.74 1.51
C LEU A 201 4.36 -23.66 1.46
N VAL A 202 5.04 -24.80 1.38
CA VAL A 202 6.49 -24.83 1.19
C VAL A 202 6.90 -24.17 -0.13
N TYR A 203 6.07 -24.26 -1.17
CA TYR A 203 6.31 -23.63 -2.46
C TYR A 203 5.99 -22.13 -2.45
N GLU A 204 5.05 -21.69 -1.63
CA GLU A 204 4.59 -20.30 -1.55
C GLU A 204 5.38 -19.46 -0.52
N ASP A 205 5.88 -20.08 0.57
CA ASP A 205 6.51 -19.37 1.70
C ASP A 205 7.89 -19.96 2.10
N PRO A 206 9.00 -19.22 1.90
CA PRO A 206 10.34 -19.63 2.31
C PRO A 206 10.48 -19.92 3.81
N ALA A 207 9.72 -19.25 4.67
CA ALA A 207 9.78 -19.41 6.13
C ALA A 207 9.25 -20.77 6.58
N ILE A 208 8.22 -21.31 5.89
CA ILE A 208 7.70 -22.65 6.15
C ILE A 208 8.77 -23.71 5.85
N LEU A 209 9.42 -23.61 4.68
CA LEU A 209 10.51 -24.53 4.33
C LEU A 209 11.69 -24.43 5.30
N ALA A 210 12.09 -23.21 5.68
CA ALA A 210 13.16 -23.00 6.66
C ALA A 210 12.82 -23.65 8.02
N THR A 211 11.58 -23.47 8.49
CA THR A 211 11.09 -24.03 9.75
C THR A 211 11.08 -25.57 9.72
N ILE A 212 10.62 -26.15 8.61
CA ILE A 212 10.67 -27.61 8.39
C ILE A 212 12.13 -28.12 8.39
N ARG A 213 13.04 -27.42 7.71
CA ARG A 213 14.48 -27.77 7.69
C ARG A 213 15.14 -27.69 9.05
N MET A 214 14.57 -26.93 9.99
CA MET A 214 14.99 -26.90 11.40
C MET A 214 14.38 -28.04 12.24
N ASN A 215 13.67 -29.00 11.62
CA ASN A 215 12.91 -30.06 12.29
C ASN A 215 11.82 -29.53 13.25
N ARG A 216 11.18 -28.42 12.88
CA ARG A 216 10.11 -27.76 13.67
C ARG A 216 8.72 -27.95 13.05
N GLN A 217 8.43 -29.14 12.52
CA GLN A 217 7.14 -29.48 11.90
C GLN A 217 5.95 -29.27 12.85
N ALA A 218 6.15 -29.46 14.16
CA ALA A 218 5.12 -29.21 15.18
C ALA A 218 4.68 -27.74 15.24
N ASP A 219 5.59 -26.80 14.97
CA ASP A 219 5.29 -25.37 14.99
C ASP A 219 4.53 -24.96 13.73
N VAL A 220 4.91 -25.53 12.58
CA VAL A 220 4.16 -25.37 11.33
C VAL A 220 2.74 -25.93 11.48
N LEU A 221 2.59 -27.10 12.13
CA LEU A 221 1.29 -27.69 12.42
C LEU A 221 0.45 -26.82 13.36
N ALA A 222 1.06 -26.26 14.42
CA ALA A 222 0.38 -25.37 15.35
C ALA A 222 -0.08 -24.08 14.65
N TRP A 223 0.75 -23.53 13.76
CA TRP A 223 0.41 -22.35 12.95
C TRP A 223 -0.73 -22.62 11.95
N LEU A 224 -0.70 -23.77 11.28
CA LEU A 224 -1.70 -24.15 10.29
C LEU A 224 -3.13 -24.27 10.85
N GLY A 225 -3.24 -24.44 12.18
CA GLY A 225 -4.48 -24.75 12.88
C GLY A 225 -5.12 -26.06 12.41
N PRO A 226 -6.27 -26.45 13.00
CA PRO A 226 -7.08 -27.50 12.39
C PRO A 226 -7.52 -27.07 10.98
N PRO A 227 -7.57 -27.99 10.00
CA PRO A 227 -8.10 -27.67 8.68
C PRO A 227 -9.52 -27.12 8.82
N GLN A 228 -9.70 -25.86 8.44
CA GLN A 228 -11.02 -25.27 8.37
C GLN A 228 -11.68 -25.77 7.10
N LEU A 229 -12.85 -26.38 7.24
CA LEU A 229 -13.63 -26.87 6.11
C LEU A 229 -14.79 -25.92 5.85
N ASP A 230 -15.07 -25.64 4.58
CA ASP A 230 -16.29 -24.97 4.18
C ASP A 230 -17.51 -25.88 4.42
N GLU A 231 -18.71 -25.36 4.19
CA GLU A 231 -19.97 -26.10 4.37
C GLU A 231 -20.05 -27.37 3.48
N SER A 232 -19.19 -27.47 2.47
CA SER A 232 -19.09 -28.60 1.54
C SER A 232 -17.95 -29.57 1.89
N GLY A 233 -17.22 -29.33 2.98
CA GLY A 233 -16.09 -30.16 3.39
C GLY A 233 -14.77 -29.87 2.67
N ASN A 234 -14.68 -28.76 1.91
CA ASN A 234 -13.44 -28.35 1.24
C ASN A 234 -12.59 -27.49 2.17
N ILE A 235 -11.27 -27.54 2.02
CA ILE A 235 -10.34 -26.75 2.83
C ILE A 235 -10.50 -25.25 2.50
N ILE A 236 -10.77 -24.43 3.51
CA ILE A 236 -10.79 -22.96 3.44
C ILE A 236 -9.34 -22.45 3.44
N PRO A 237 -8.96 -21.52 2.54
CA PRO A 237 -7.65 -20.84 2.58
C PRO A 237 -7.46 -20.10 3.91
N LEU A 238 -6.25 -20.11 4.46
CA LEU A 238 -5.94 -19.38 5.69
C LEU A 238 -5.87 -17.85 5.43
N PRO A 239 -6.14 -17.02 6.45
CA PRO A 239 -5.70 -15.63 6.44
C PRO A 239 -4.16 -15.55 6.39
N GLU A 240 -3.64 -14.47 5.81
CA GLU A 240 -2.20 -14.17 5.73
C GLU A 240 -1.51 -14.23 7.10
N LEU A 241 -0.22 -14.60 7.10
CA LEU A 241 0.66 -14.50 8.26
C LEU A 241 0.80 -13.03 8.67
N VAL A 242 -0.02 -12.59 9.61
CA VAL A 242 0.17 -11.28 10.24
C VAL A 242 1.40 -11.39 11.16
N GLU A 243 2.50 -10.84 10.65
CA GLU A 243 3.84 -10.66 11.22
C GLU A 243 4.78 -11.90 11.29
N PRO A 244 6.10 -11.72 11.01
CA PRO A 244 7.09 -12.76 11.24
C PRO A 244 7.21 -13.07 12.73
N TRP A 245 7.25 -14.37 13.05
CA TRP A 245 7.40 -14.87 14.42
C TRP A 245 8.63 -14.23 15.10
N PRO A 246 8.50 -13.70 16.34
CA PRO A 246 9.63 -13.14 17.07
C PRO A 246 10.60 -14.28 17.41
N GLY A 247 11.67 -14.40 16.62
CA GLY A 247 12.65 -15.48 16.79
C GLY A 247 13.51 -15.79 15.57
N LEU A 248 13.23 -15.22 14.40
CA LEU A 248 14.13 -15.26 13.24
C LEU A 248 14.94 -13.94 13.19
N HIS A 249 16.13 -13.97 13.77
CA HIS A 249 17.23 -13.04 13.49
C HIS A 249 18.37 -13.81 12.81
#